data_AF-A0A8I1UGC5-F1
#
_entry.id   AF-A0A8I1UGC5-F1
#
_cell.length_a   1.000
_cell.length_b   1.000
_cell.length_c   1.000
_cell.angle_alpha   90.00
_cell.angle_beta   90.00
_cell.angle_gamma   90.00
#
_symmetry.space_group_name_H-M   'P 1'
#
loop_
_entity.id
_entity.type
_entity.pdbx_description
1 polymer ?
#
loop_
_entity_poly.entity_id
_entity_poly.type
_entity_poly.pdbx_seq_one_letter_code
_entity_poly.pdbx_strand_id
1 'polypeptide(L)'
;MAFKDQWTPEEDDLLRRCAEQGQSAAAASILLGDLFGVNRSRMAVLGRANRKGIAFRGQDEALARQKSEAAERRKARAAEPPKPDARAVAAELQRRRAEIRAEAGRNHAAQAMAGFAETAETAAEPAGDNPGVLFLERGFLQCAMPLPGWDQAGPWEKRVCGRPVTFRPGASGAEPTSWCRSCKPLVYSPNQARKLDPKALAKLDKSMRAA
;
A
#
# COMPACT_ATOMS: atom_id res chain seq x y z
N MET A 1 -42.01 -23.92 5.61
CA MET A 1 -41.29 -22.83 6.31
C MET A 1 -42.11 -21.57 6.17
N ALA A 2 -42.83 -21.15 7.21
CA ALA A 2 -43.62 -19.93 7.18
C ALA A 2 -42.69 -18.70 7.27
N PHE A 3 -42.92 -17.70 6.42
CA PHE A 3 -42.12 -16.47 6.37
C PHE A 3 -42.24 -15.72 7.70
N LYS A 4 -41.15 -15.70 8.48
CA LYS A 4 -41.05 -14.96 9.77
C LYS A 4 -41.33 -13.45 9.64
N ASP A 5 -41.38 -12.92 8.43
CA ASP A 5 -41.57 -11.49 8.14
C ASP A 5 -42.97 -11.10 7.62
N GLN A 6 -43.87 -12.07 7.40
CA GLN A 6 -45.20 -11.75 6.89
C GLN A 6 -46.10 -11.22 8.02
N TRP A 7 -46.72 -10.06 7.79
CA TRP A 7 -47.68 -9.46 8.72
C TRP A 7 -49.09 -9.95 8.42
N THR A 8 -49.84 -10.34 9.45
CA THR A 8 -51.24 -10.80 9.29
C THR A 8 -52.25 -9.66 9.51
N PRO A 9 -53.48 -9.79 8.99
CA PRO A 9 -54.56 -8.85 9.28
C PRO A 9 -54.86 -8.71 10.79
N GLU A 10 -54.77 -9.80 11.54
CA GLU A 10 -55.03 -9.84 12.99
C GLU A 10 -53.96 -9.08 13.77
N GLU A 11 -52.70 -9.17 13.34
CA GLU A 11 -51.61 -8.36 13.89
C GLU A 11 -51.86 -6.86 13.61
N ASP A 12 -52.28 -6.50 12.39
CA ASP A 12 -52.60 -5.10 12.03
C ASP A 12 -53.77 -4.54 12.87
N ASP A 13 -54.81 -5.35 13.11
CA ASP A 13 -55.95 -4.96 13.93
C ASP A 13 -55.58 -4.84 15.42
N LEU A 14 -54.65 -5.67 15.92
CA LEU A 14 -54.09 -5.48 17.25
C LEU A 14 -53.37 -4.13 17.34
N LEU A 15 -52.53 -3.77 16.36
CA LEU A 15 -51.83 -2.47 16.36
C LEU A 15 -52.80 -1.30 16.41
N ARG A 16 -53.91 -1.37 15.66
CA ARG A 16 -54.96 -0.34 15.64
C ARG A 16 -55.59 -0.18 17.03
N ARG A 17 -56.01 -1.28 17.65
CA ARG A 17 -56.60 -1.26 19.01
C ARG A 17 -55.63 -0.75 20.06
N CYS A 18 -54.35 -1.12 19.97
CA CYS A 18 -53.33 -0.62 20.89
C CYS A 18 -53.15 0.90 20.76
N ALA A 19 -53.16 1.42 19.53
CA ALA A 19 -53.09 2.86 19.27
C ALA A 19 -54.34 3.60 19.77
N GLU A 20 -55.54 3.08 19.53
CA GLU A 20 -56.81 3.62 20.05
C GLU A 20 -56.86 3.66 21.58
N GLN A 21 -56.30 2.64 22.24
CA GLN A 21 -56.15 2.58 23.69
C GLN A 21 -55.02 3.48 24.23
N GLY A 22 -54.34 4.23 23.36
CA GLY A 22 -53.24 5.13 23.74
C GLY A 22 -51.99 4.39 24.25
N GLN A 23 -51.83 3.11 23.92
CA GLN A 23 -50.66 2.34 24.30
C GLN A 23 -49.43 2.75 23.48
N SER A 24 -48.24 2.37 23.95
CA SER A 24 -47.00 2.59 23.21
C SER A 24 -46.72 1.45 22.24
N ALA A 25 -45.92 1.73 21.21
CA ALA A 25 -45.44 0.70 20.27
C ALA A 25 -44.60 -0.41 20.93
N ALA A 26 -43.99 -0.13 22.10
CA ALA A 26 -43.30 -1.15 22.88
C ALA A 26 -44.29 -2.11 23.56
N ALA A 27 -45.39 -1.57 24.11
CA ALA A 27 -46.46 -2.39 24.67
C ALA A 27 -47.13 -3.26 23.59
N ALA A 28 -47.39 -2.70 22.40
CA ALA A 28 -47.92 -3.46 21.27
C ALA A 28 -46.98 -4.58 20.81
N SER A 29 -45.66 -4.35 20.83
CA SER A 29 -44.64 -5.36 20.53
C SER A 29 -44.66 -6.54 21.52
N ILE A 30 -44.85 -6.27 22.82
CA ILE A 30 -45.01 -7.30 23.85
C ILE A 30 -46.30 -8.09 23.61
N LEU A 31 -47.42 -7.42 23.38
CA LEU A 31 -48.72 -8.06 23.12
C LEU A 31 -48.73 -8.94 21.87
N LEU A 32 -47.98 -8.56 20.83
CA LEU A 32 -47.79 -9.41 19.65
C LEU A 32 -47.06 -10.71 20.01
N GLY A 33 -46.03 -10.62 20.85
CA GLY A 33 -45.31 -11.79 21.38
C GLY A 33 -46.22 -12.70 22.19
N ASP A 34 -47.02 -12.13 23.09
CA ASP A 34 -47.89 -12.89 24.00
C ASP A 34 -49.08 -13.54 23.29
N LEU A 35 -49.73 -12.83 22.36
CA LEU A 35 -50.97 -13.29 21.71
C LEU A 35 -50.73 -14.15 20.48
N PHE A 36 -49.68 -13.87 19.72
CA PHE A 36 -49.42 -14.52 18.43
C PHE A 36 -48.10 -15.31 18.40
N GLY A 37 -47.32 -15.29 19.48
CA GLY A 37 -46.01 -15.96 19.52
C GLY A 37 -44.96 -15.31 18.61
N VAL A 38 -45.23 -14.10 18.09
CA VAL A 38 -44.36 -13.40 17.13
C VAL A 38 -43.57 -12.30 17.82
N ASN A 39 -42.25 -12.46 17.85
CA ASN A 39 -41.36 -11.46 18.43
C ASN A 39 -41.05 -10.36 17.40
N ARG A 40 -41.84 -9.28 17.43
CA ARG A 40 -41.63 -8.09 16.59
C ARG A 40 -40.92 -7.03 17.40
N SER A 41 -39.81 -6.48 16.90
CA SER A 41 -39.16 -5.35 17.56
C SER A 41 -40.04 -4.10 17.54
N ARG A 42 -39.84 -3.20 18.52
CA ARG A 42 -40.50 -1.88 18.53
C ARG A 42 -40.38 -1.14 17.20
N MET A 43 -39.23 -1.22 16.52
CA MET A 43 -39.02 -0.57 15.22
C MET A 43 -39.81 -1.24 14.10
N ALA A 44 -39.98 -2.56 14.14
CA ALA A 44 -40.83 -3.27 13.18
C ALA A 44 -42.30 -2.88 13.33
N VAL A 45 -42.77 -2.77 14.58
CA VAL A 45 -44.13 -2.27 14.90
C VAL A 45 -44.32 -0.85 14.40
N LEU A 46 -43.40 0.06 14.70
CA LEU A 46 -43.48 1.45 14.23
C LEU A 46 -43.43 1.55 12.71
N GLY A 47 -42.55 0.78 12.06
CA GLY A 47 -42.46 0.74 10.60
C GLY A 47 -43.75 0.23 9.96
N ARG A 48 -44.40 -0.79 10.55
CA ARG A 48 -45.69 -1.30 10.08
C ARG A 48 -46.82 -0.29 10.30
N ALA A 49 -46.92 0.27 11.50
CA ALA A 49 -47.92 1.25 11.88
C ALA A 49 -47.87 2.50 10.97
N ASN A 50 -46.67 3.02 10.69
CA ASN A 50 -46.49 4.14 9.76
C ASN A 50 -46.99 3.83 8.34
N ARG A 51 -46.73 2.61 7.82
CA ARG A 51 -47.23 2.20 6.50
C ARG A 51 -48.76 2.04 6.46
N LYS A 52 -49.39 1.81 7.60
CA LYS A 52 -50.84 1.64 7.76
C LYS A 52 -51.55 2.91 8.25
N GLY A 53 -50.81 3.99 8.50
CA GLY A 53 -51.37 5.24 9.04
C GLY A 53 -51.85 5.15 10.49
N ILE A 54 -51.30 4.22 11.29
CA ILE A 54 -51.63 4.07 12.71
C ILE A 54 -50.64 4.89 13.54
N ALA A 55 -51.13 5.88 14.27
CA ALA A 55 -50.31 6.75 15.12
C ALA A 55 -50.38 6.32 16.60
N PHE A 56 -49.24 5.99 17.20
CA PHE A 56 -49.18 5.73 18.64
C PHE A 56 -48.96 7.03 19.43
N ARG A 57 -49.45 7.05 20.68
CA ARG A 57 -49.37 8.22 21.58
C ARG A 57 -47.93 8.72 21.72
N GLY A 58 -47.73 10.03 21.55
CA GLY A 58 -46.43 10.70 21.66
C GLY A 58 -45.53 10.63 20.42
N GLN A 59 -45.96 9.95 19.35
CA GLN A 59 -45.21 9.95 18.08
C GLN A 59 -45.36 11.25 17.30
N ASP A 60 -46.54 11.86 17.30
CA ASP A 60 -46.79 13.04 16.46
C ASP A 60 -45.95 14.24 16.89
N GLU A 61 -45.78 14.46 18.20
CA GLU A 61 -44.92 15.53 18.72
C GLU A 61 -43.44 15.27 18.46
N ALA A 62 -42.96 14.04 18.64
CA ALA A 62 -41.57 13.69 18.38
C ALA A 62 -41.24 13.77 16.88
N LEU A 63 -42.15 13.32 16.02
CA LEU A 63 -42.00 13.39 14.57
C LEU A 63 -42.10 14.84 14.06
N ALA A 64 -42.98 15.65 14.64
CA ALA A 64 -43.08 17.08 14.32
C ALA A 64 -41.79 17.82 14.68
N ARG A 65 -41.22 17.57 15.87
CA ARG A 65 -39.91 18.12 16.28
C ARG A 65 -38.78 17.68 15.35
N GLN A 66 -38.74 16.41 14.99
CA GLN A 66 -37.72 15.90 14.07
C GLN A 66 -37.84 16.52 12.68
N LYS A 67 -39.06 16.73 12.18
CA LYS A 67 -39.31 17.41 10.91
C LYS A 67 -38.90 18.89 10.97
N SER A 68 -39.19 19.60 12.06
CA SER A 68 -38.77 20.99 12.22
C SER A 68 -37.25 21.11 12.31
N GLU A 69 -36.58 20.23 13.05
CA GLU A 69 -35.11 20.20 13.13
C GLU A 69 -34.47 19.86 11.78
N ALA A 70 -35.06 18.92 11.02
CA ALA A 70 -34.60 18.59 9.68
C ALA A 70 -34.79 19.76 8.69
N ALA A 71 -35.89 20.51 8.81
CA ALA A 71 -36.14 21.70 8.00
C ALA A 71 -35.13 22.82 8.32
N GLU A 72 -34.83 23.05 9.60
CA GLU A 72 -33.80 24.01 10.02
C GLU A 72 -32.41 23.61 9.54
N ARG A 73 -32.05 22.32 9.63
CA ARG A 73 -30.78 21.82 9.06
C ARG A 73 -30.68 22.02 7.56
N ARG A 74 -31.79 21.87 6.81
CA ARG A 74 -31.82 22.12 5.36
C ARG A 74 -31.61 23.61 5.05
N LYS A 75 -32.24 24.51 5.81
CA LYS A 75 -32.04 25.96 5.66
C LYS A 75 -30.59 26.35 5.97
N ALA A 76 -30.02 25.82 7.07
CA ALA A 76 -28.62 26.07 7.43
C ALA A 76 -27.65 25.62 6.34
N ARG A 77 -27.89 24.45 5.73
CA ARG A 77 -27.08 23.93 4.63
C ARG A 77 -27.26 24.68 3.31
N ALA A 78 -28.40 25.36 3.12
CA ALA A 78 -28.63 26.24 1.98
C ALA A 78 -27.99 27.64 2.16
N ALA A 79 -27.76 28.04 3.41
CA ALA A 79 -27.05 29.28 3.75
C ALA A 79 -25.51 29.12 3.80
N GLU A 80 -24.99 27.89 3.76
CA GLU A 80 -23.56 27.66 3.57
C GLU A 80 -23.12 28.15 2.18
N PRO A 81 -22.04 28.94 2.08
CA PRO A 81 -21.50 29.34 0.79
C PRO A 81 -21.12 28.10 -0.03
N PRO A 82 -21.26 28.15 -1.37
CA PRO A 82 -20.94 27.01 -2.22
C PRO A 82 -19.51 26.57 -1.92
N LYS A 83 -19.35 25.29 -1.54
CA LYS A 83 -18.04 24.73 -1.27
C LYS A 83 -17.13 25.00 -2.48
N PRO A 84 -15.87 25.43 -2.26
CA PRO A 84 -14.93 25.61 -3.35
C PRO A 84 -14.87 24.33 -4.18
N ASP A 85 -14.78 24.47 -5.51
CA ASP A 85 -14.80 23.34 -6.44
C ASP A 85 -13.82 22.27 -5.95
N ALA A 86 -14.35 21.10 -5.58
CA ALA A 86 -13.58 20.01 -5.01
C ALA A 86 -12.43 19.59 -5.94
N ARG A 87 -12.57 19.79 -7.26
CA ARG A 87 -11.49 19.57 -8.23
C ARG A 87 -10.38 20.60 -8.10
N ALA A 88 -10.71 21.88 -7.92
CA ALA A 88 -9.71 22.93 -7.73
C ALA A 88 -8.91 22.73 -6.43
N VAL A 89 -9.60 22.38 -5.35
CA VAL A 89 -8.96 22.07 -4.05
C VAL A 89 -8.07 20.82 -4.16
N ALA A 90 -8.54 19.76 -4.83
CA ALA A 90 -7.76 18.55 -5.03
C ALA A 90 -6.51 18.77 -5.91
N ALA A 91 -6.62 19.59 -6.96
CA ALA A 91 -5.52 19.93 -7.84
C ALA A 91 -4.43 20.74 -7.11
N GLU A 92 -4.82 21.73 -6.31
CA GLU A 92 -3.87 22.51 -5.50
C GLU A 92 -3.16 21.63 -4.46
N LEU A 93 -3.89 20.71 -3.82
CA LEU A 93 -3.32 19.80 -2.83
C LEU A 93 -2.34 18.80 -3.47
N GLN A 94 -2.63 18.34 -4.68
CA GLN A 94 -1.71 17.50 -5.46
C GLN A 94 -0.44 18.26 -5.85
N ARG A 95 -0.57 19.51 -6.29
CA ARG A 95 0.58 20.36 -6.65
C ARG A 95 1.51 20.58 -5.46
N ARG A 96 0.97 20.98 -4.31
CA ARG A 96 1.76 21.14 -3.07
C ARG A 96 2.45 19.84 -2.63
N ARG A 97 1.78 18.69 -2.76
CA ARG A 97 2.39 17.38 -2.43
C ARG A 97 3.49 16.97 -3.41
N ALA A 98 3.42 17.41 -4.66
CA ALA A 98 4.47 17.17 -5.64
C ALA A 98 5.69 18.07 -5.36
N GLU A 99 5.46 19.33 -5.00
CA GLU A 99 6.53 20.28 -4.62
C GLU A 99 7.31 19.80 -3.39
N ILE A 100 6.61 19.39 -2.32
CA ILE A 100 7.24 18.85 -1.11
C ILE A 100 8.08 17.59 -1.43
N ARG A 101 7.58 16.70 -2.29
CA ARG A 101 8.32 15.50 -2.71
C ARG A 101 9.54 15.84 -3.56
N ALA A 102 9.43 16.81 -4.47
CA ALA A 102 10.55 17.26 -5.28
C ALA A 102 11.63 17.93 -4.42
N GLU A 103 11.24 18.71 -3.42
CA GLU A 103 12.16 19.34 -2.48
C GLU A 103 12.86 18.33 -1.56
N ALA A 104 12.12 17.37 -0.99
CA ALA A 104 12.69 16.26 -0.23
C ALA A 104 13.65 15.40 -1.07
N GLY A 105 13.31 15.13 -2.33
CA GLY A 105 14.17 14.40 -3.27
C GLY A 105 15.47 15.14 -3.58
N ARG A 106 15.42 16.47 -3.76
CA ARG A 106 16.63 17.29 -3.98
C ARG A 106 17.53 17.31 -2.75
N ASN A 107 16.96 17.44 -1.56
CA ASN A 107 17.72 17.48 -0.31
C ASN A 107 18.38 16.12 0.00
N HIS A 108 17.68 15.01 -0.26
CA HIS A 108 18.23 13.66 -0.10
C HIS A 108 19.32 13.36 -1.14
N ALA A 109 19.15 13.81 -2.38
CA ALA A 109 20.19 13.68 -3.41
C ALA A 109 21.43 14.51 -3.08
N ALA A 110 21.27 15.72 -2.54
CA ALA A 110 22.37 16.57 -2.12
C ALA A 110 23.15 15.98 -0.92
N GLN A 111 22.46 15.44 0.08
CA GLN A 111 23.10 14.76 1.21
C GLN A 111 23.80 13.46 0.79
N ALA A 112 23.19 12.69 -0.11
CA ALA A 112 23.84 11.51 -0.69
C ALA A 112 25.09 11.89 -1.49
N MET A 113 25.07 12.95 -2.30
CA MET A 113 26.27 13.35 -3.05
C MET A 113 27.39 13.88 -2.13
N ALA A 114 27.05 14.57 -1.04
CA ALA A 114 28.03 15.11 -0.08
C ALA A 114 28.75 14.00 0.71
N GLY A 115 28.04 12.97 1.20
CA GLY A 115 28.67 11.84 1.89
C GLY A 115 29.51 10.93 0.96
N PHE A 116 29.30 11.02 -0.36
CA PHE A 116 30.03 10.22 -1.35
C PHE A 116 31.31 10.89 -1.87
N ALA A 117 31.40 12.22 -1.89
CA ALA A 117 32.67 12.91 -2.15
C ALA A 117 33.73 12.53 -1.11
N GLU A 118 33.31 12.42 0.16
CA GLU A 118 34.17 12.05 1.29
C GLU A 118 34.68 10.58 1.23
N THR A 119 33.93 9.68 0.58
CA THR A 119 34.30 8.26 0.43
C THR A 119 34.97 7.92 -0.91
N ALA A 120 34.79 8.74 -1.95
CA ALA A 120 35.46 8.56 -3.24
C ALA A 120 36.90 9.10 -3.24
N GLU A 121 37.19 10.17 -2.49
CA GLU A 121 38.55 10.71 -2.36
C GLU A 121 39.49 9.79 -1.54
N THR A 122 38.96 8.91 -0.71
CA THR A 122 39.75 7.95 0.07
C THR A 122 40.04 6.61 -0.64
N ALA A 123 39.51 6.39 -1.85
CA ALA A 123 39.66 5.13 -2.58
C ALA A 123 40.47 5.25 -3.89
N ALA A 124 41.50 6.10 -3.88
CA ALA A 124 42.54 6.07 -4.90
C ALA A 124 43.51 4.90 -4.65
N GLU A 125 43.50 3.94 -5.57
CA GLU A 125 44.59 2.99 -5.96
C GLU A 125 44.84 1.72 -5.11
N PRO A 126 45.55 0.67 -5.63
CA PRO A 126 46.09 0.46 -6.98
C PRO A 126 45.56 -0.83 -7.68
N ALA A 127 45.91 -0.99 -8.95
CA ALA A 127 45.82 -2.25 -9.67
C ALA A 127 46.89 -3.25 -9.16
N GLY A 128 46.68 -3.81 -7.98
CA GLY A 128 47.53 -4.85 -7.37
C GLY A 128 46.73 -6.07 -6.93
N ASP A 129 47.45 -7.17 -6.64
CA ASP A 129 46.91 -8.45 -6.17
C ASP A 129 45.87 -8.23 -5.07
N ASN A 130 44.63 -8.60 -5.39
CA ASN A 130 43.52 -8.50 -4.47
C ASN A 130 43.30 -9.88 -3.85
N PRO A 131 43.63 -10.08 -2.55
CA PRO A 131 43.46 -11.37 -1.89
C PRO A 131 41.99 -11.80 -1.76
N GLY A 132 41.06 -10.88 -2.05
CA GLY A 132 39.62 -11.10 -1.95
C GLY A 132 39.15 -11.29 -0.52
N VAL A 133 37.84 -11.32 -0.35
CA VAL A 133 37.17 -11.61 0.91
C VAL A 133 36.55 -12.99 0.86
N LEU A 134 36.43 -13.65 2.01
CA LEU A 134 35.66 -14.89 2.10
C LEU A 134 34.20 -14.61 1.72
N PHE A 135 33.63 -15.49 0.92
CA PHE A 135 32.26 -15.32 0.40
C PHE A 135 31.24 -15.19 1.52
N LEU A 136 31.42 -15.96 2.60
CA LEU A 136 30.53 -15.95 3.76
C LEU A 136 30.67 -14.70 4.63
N GLU A 137 31.81 -14.01 4.54
CA GLU A 137 32.08 -12.76 5.26
C GLU A 137 31.78 -11.52 4.40
N ARG A 138 31.31 -11.71 3.17
CA ARG A 138 31.09 -10.63 2.21
C ARG A 138 29.96 -9.71 2.69
N GLY A 139 30.30 -8.44 2.89
CA GLY A 139 29.33 -7.37 3.13
C GLY A 139 28.45 -7.07 1.91
N PHE A 140 27.29 -6.45 2.17
CA PHE A 140 26.32 -6.12 1.12
C PHE A 140 26.86 -5.17 0.03
N LEU A 141 27.80 -4.29 0.39
CA LEU A 141 28.41 -3.29 -0.52
C LEU A 141 29.73 -3.77 -1.17
N GLN A 142 30.01 -5.06 -1.10
CA GLN A 142 31.24 -5.65 -1.61
C GLN A 142 30.99 -6.50 -2.85
N CYS A 143 31.93 -6.45 -3.80
CA CYS A 143 31.83 -7.12 -5.08
C CYS A 143 31.78 -8.64 -4.93
N ALA A 144 30.80 -9.25 -5.58
CA ALA A 144 30.56 -10.69 -5.54
C ALA A 144 31.35 -11.49 -6.57
N MET A 145 32.29 -10.88 -7.32
CA MET A 145 33.03 -11.55 -8.40
C MET A 145 33.87 -12.71 -7.85
N PRO A 146 33.62 -13.96 -8.25
CA PRO A 146 34.46 -15.09 -7.84
C PRO A 146 35.91 -14.91 -8.29
N LEU A 147 36.86 -15.26 -7.43
CA LEU A 147 38.27 -15.32 -7.79
C LEU A 147 38.63 -16.66 -8.47
N PRO A 148 39.74 -16.73 -9.23
CA PRO A 148 40.22 -18.00 -9.81
C PRO A 148 40.35 -19.09 -8.75
N GLY A 149 39.97 -20.32 -9.10
CA GLY A 149 39.95 -21.47 -8.17
C GLY A 149 38.65 -21.61 -7.37
N TRP A 150 37.66 -20.73 -7.58
CA TRP A 150 36.35 -20.77 -6.90
C TRP A 150 35.65 -22.14 -6.94
N ASP A 151 35.68 -22.79 -8.10
CA ASP A 151 34.99 -24.08 -8.29
C ASP A 151 35.69 -25.24 -7.58
N GLN A 152 36.99 -25.12 -7.32
CA GLN A 152 37.81 -26.13 -6.64
C GLN A 152 37.94 -25.87 -5.13
N ALA A 153 37.66 -24.64 -4.67
CA ALA A 153 37.76 -24.27 -3.26
C ALA A 153 36.62 -24.87 -2.42
N GLY A 154 36.96 -25.29 -1.19
CA GLY A 154 35.98 -25.74 -0.21
C GLY A 154 34.99 -24.61 0.15
N PRO A 155 33.77 -24.92 0.63
CA PRO A 155 32.76 -23.90 0.93
C PRO A 155 33.23 -22.75 1.84
N TRP A 156 34.17 -23.03 2.75
CA TRP A 156 34.75 -22.08 3.71
C TRP A 156 35.96 -21.32 3.18
N GLU A 157 36.49 -21.70 2.02
CA GLU A 157 37.70 -21.13 1.40
C GLU A 157 37.34 -20.29 0.16
N LYS A 158 36.07 -20.30 -0.22
CA LYS A 158 35.54 -19.59 -1.37
C LYS A 158 35.72 -18.08 -1.22
N ARG A 159 36.44 -17.47 -2.16
CA ARG A 159 36.79 -16.04 -2.15
C ARG A 159 36.19 -15.27 -3.32
N VAL A 160 35.79 -14.04 -3.03
CA VAL A 160 35.28 -13.09 -4.01
C VAL A 160 36.07 -11.79 -3.97
N CYS A 161 35.99 -11.00 -5.02
CA CYS A 161 36.73 -9.76 -5.21
C CYS A 161 36.62 -8.80 -4.01
N GLY A 162 35.45 -8.64 -3.38
CA GLY A 162 35.32 -7.86 -2.16
C GLY A 162 35.44 -6.34 -2.32
N ARG A 163 35.89 -5.84 -3.48
CA ARG A 163 36.01 -4.41 -3.77
C ARG A 163 34.66 -3.69 -3.70
N PRO A 164 34.62 -2.39 -3.36
CA PRO A 164 33.38 -1.62 -3.34
C PRO A 164 32.62 -1.72 -4.66
N VAL A 165 31.31 -1.97 -4.57
CA VAL A 165 30.45 -2.07 -5.75
C VAL A 165 30.13 -0.71 -6.34
N THR A 166 29.85 -0.70 -7.65
CA THR A 166 29.31 0.54 -8.28
C THR A 166 27.83 0.68 -7.96
N PHE A 167 27.30 1.90 -8.01
CA PHE A 167 25.86 2.15 -7.88
C PHE A 167 25.25 2.47 -9.23
N ARG A 168 23.98 2.12 -9.41
CA ARG A 168 23.19 2.45 -10.60
C ARG A 168 21.94 3.24 -10.20
N PRO A 169 21.38 4.06 -11.11
CA PRO A 169 20.06 4.65 -10.90
C PRO A 169 19.01 3.55 -10.76
N GLY A 170 18.20 3.62 -9.72
CA GLY A 170 17.11 2.70 -9.38
C GLY A 170 15.86 3.46 -8.95
N ALA A 171 14.77 2.73 -8.70
CA ALA A 171 13.45 3.32 -8.46
C ALA A 171 13.36 4.15 -7.16
N SER A 172 14.20 3.82 -6.17
CA SER A 172 14.29 4.49 -4.87
C SER A 172 15.56 5.35 -4.70
N GLY A 173 16.36 5.53 -5.76
CA GLY A 173 17.63 6.27 -5.71
C GLY A 173 18.80 5.46 -6.26
N ALA A 174 19.97 5.58 -5.65
CA ALA A 174 21.17 4.84 -6.05
C ALA A 174 21.14 3.41 -5.48
N GLU A 175 20.99 2.41 -6.35
CA GLU A 175 21.03 0.99 -5.97
C GLU A 175 22.45 0.42 -6.15
N PRO A 176 22.98 -0.33 -5.16
CA PRO A 176 24.26 -1.01 -5.31
C PRO A 176 24.16 -2.11 -6.36
N THR A 177 25.14 -2.17 -7.26
CA THR A 177 25.31 -3.30 -8.18
C THR A 177 26.00 -4.46 -7.47
N SER A 178 25.97 -5.66 -8.03
CA SER A 178 26.70 -6.81 -7.47
C SER A 178 28.21 -6.78 -7.76
N TRP A 179 28.68 -5.84 -8.59
CA TRP A 179 30.04 -5.85 -9.14
C TRP A 179 30.74 -4.51 -9.02
N CYS A 180 32.05 -4.52 -8.76
CA CYS A 180 32.88 -3.32 -8.79
C CYS A 180 33.12 -2.84 -10.23
N ARG A 181 33.71 -1.64 -10.37
CA ARG A 181 33.97 -1.00 -11.66
C ARG A 181 34.80 -1.87 -12.60
N SER A 182 35.77 -2.62 -12.06
CA SER A 182 36.66 -3.50 -12.83
C SER A 182 36.01 -4.82 -13.23
N CYS A 183 35.12 -5.35 -12.39
CA CYS A 183 34.50 -6.66 -12.60
C CYS A 183 33.21 -6.58 -13.44
N LYS A 184 32.51 -5.44 -13.42
CA LYS A 184 31.26 -5.23 -14.15
C LYS A 184 31.38 -5.49 -15.67
N PRO A 185 32.44 -5.03 -16.38
CA PRO A 185 32.63 -5.35 -17.79
C PRO A 185 32.85 -6.85 -18.08
N LEU A 186 33.44 -7.59 -17.15
CA LEU A 186 33.69 -9.03 -17.32
C LEU A 186 32.39 -9.85 -17.28
N VAL A 187 31.42 -9.41 -16.46
CA VAL A 187 30.12 -10.07 -16.33
C VAL A 187 29.17 -9.69 -17.46
N TYR A 188 29.09 -8.40 -17.78
CA TYR A 188 28.10 -7.86 -18.71
C TYR A 188 28.61 -7.64 -20.13
N SER A 189 29.86 -8.01 -20.44
CA SER A 189 30.32 -7.96 -21.83
C SER A 189 29.42 -8.86 -22.70
N PRO A 190 28.83 -8.33 -23.78
CA PRO A 190 28.01 -9.12 -24.68
C PRO A 190 28.83 -10.27 -25.29
N ASN A 191 28.21 -11.45 -25.38
CA ASN A 191 28.79 -12.72 -25.86
C ASN A 191 29.58 -12.65 -27.19
N GLN A 192 29.51 -11.56 -27.95
CA GLN A 192 30.31 -11.37 -29.17
C GLN A 192 31.83 -11.29 -28.89
N ALA A 193 32.26 -10.88 -27.69
CA ALA A 193 33.67 -10.90 -27.30
C ALA A 193 34.18 -12.29 -26.82
N ARG A 194 33.29 -13.28 -26.64
CA ARG A 194 33.66 -14.67 -26.27
C ARG A 194 33.93 -15.58 -27.47
N LYS A 195 33.70 -15.11 -28.70
CA LYS A 195 34.22 -15.80 -29.89
C LYS A 195 35.70 -15.44 -30.01
N LEU A 196 36.53 -16.13 -29.22
CA LEU A 196 37.94 -16.28 -29.57
C LEU A 196 37.97 -16.88 -30.99
N ASP A 197 38.40 -16.10 -31.97
CA ASP A 197 38.66 -16.60 -33.31
C ASP A 197 39.65 -17.77 -33.16
N PRO A 198 39.31 -19.00 -33.59
CA PRO A 198 40.22 -20.15 -33.47
C PRO A 198 41.58 -19.88 -34.16
N LYS A 199 41.65 -18.95 -35.12
CA LYS A 199 42.92 -18.49 -35.70
C LYS A 199 43.75 -17.62 -34.75
N ALA A 200 43.13 -16.85 -33.87
CA ALA A 200 43.82 -16.05 -32.85
C ALA A 200 44.37 -16.92 -31.72
N LEU A 201 43.62 -17.96 -31.30
CA LEU A 201 44.10 -18.96 -30.35
C LEU A 201 45.25 -19.81 -30.91
N ALA A 202 45.18 -20.20 -32.19
CA ALA A 202 46.27 -20.93 -32.84
C ALA A 202 47.57 -20.11 -32.96
N LYS A 203 47.49 -18.78 -33.02
CA LYS A 203 48.66 -17.89 -33.00
C LYS A 203 49.28 -17.76 -31.61
N LEU A 204 48.46 -17.70 -30.57
CA LEU A 204 48.91 -17.67 -29.17
C LEU A 204 49.60 -18.98 -28.75
N ASP A 205 49.07 -20.13 -29.16
CA ASP A 205 49.70 -21.43 -28.89
C ASP A 205 51.07 -21.57 -29.59
N LYS A 206 51.20 -20.99 -30.79
CA LYS A 206 52.49 -20.95 -31.52
C LYS A 206 53.52 -20.05 -30.86
N SER A 207 53.11 -18.92 -30.29
CA SER A 207 54.03 -18.03 -29.55
C SER A 207 54.44 -18.58 -28.19
N MET A 208 53.59 -19.38 -27.53
CA MET A 208 53.91 -19.99 -26.23
C MET A 208 54.75 -21.26 -26.34
N ARG A 209 54.79 -21.93 -27.50
CA ARG A 209 55.70 -23.07 -27.76
C ARG A 209 57.07 -22.65 -28.32
N ALA A 210 57.24 -21.38 -28.65
CA ALA A 210 58.48 -20.82 -29.19
C ALA A 210 59.31 -20.06 -28.13
N ALA A 211 58.85 -20.04 -26.87
CA ALA A 211 59.55 -19.57 -25.69
C ALA A 211 59.86 -20.75 -24.77
#